data_AF-A0A960KSC6-F1
#
_entry.id   AF-A0A960KSC6-F1
#
_cell.length_a   1.000
_cell.length_b   1.000
_cell.length_c   1.000
_cell.angle_alpha   90.00
_cell.angle_beta   90.00
_cell.angle_gamma   90.00
#
_symmetry.space_group_name_H-M   'P 1'
#
loop_
_entity.id
_entity.type
_entity.pdbx_description
1 polymer ?
#
loop_
_entity_poly.entity_id
_entity_poly.type
_entity_poly.pdbx_seq_one_letter_code
_entity_poly.pdbx_strand_id
1 'polypeptide(L)'
;RDVSVSQNKVGDVLLRADQAAQALATYEKSLATRERIVADLDAQGLLVKIEPHTLNIGLCQRSGAVVEPMLSPQWYVKVEPLAVPAAEAVRSGRTKIVPATWERTYFHWMDNIRDWCISRQLWWGHQIPAWHCDDCGQVTVQREDATACAHCGSASVAQDQDVLDTWFS
;
A
#
# COMPACT_ATOMS: atom_id res chain seq x y z
N ARG A 1 7.24 -12.38 12.80
CA ARG A 1 7.12 -11.45 11.65
C ARG A 1 8.42 -11.54 10.88
N ASP A 2 8.42 -12.20 9.73
CA ASP A 2 9.61 -12.24 8.87
C ASP A 2 9.76 -10.84 8.25
N VAL A 3 10.81 -10.14 8.67
CA VAL A 3 11.12 -8.80 8.14
C VAL A 3 12.01 -9.01 6.92
N SER A 4 11.43 -8.87 5.73
CA SER A 4 12.22 -8.77 4.50
C SER A 4 12.64 -7.31 4.28
N VAL A 5 13.95 -7.06 4.30
CA VAL A 5 14.51 -5.72 4.07
C VAL A 5 14.95 -5.59 2.62
N SER A 6 14.29 -4.72 1.85
CA SER A 6 14.78 -4.34 0.51
C SER A 6 15.98 -3.42 0.64
N GLN A 7 17.10 -3.85 0.07
CA GLN A 7 18.35 -3.07 0.06
C GLN A 7 18.19 -1.76 -0.72
N ASN A 8 17.37 -1.70 -1.77
CA ASN A 8 17.12 -0.44 -2.45
C ASN A 8 16.35 0.54 -1.56
N LYS A 9 15.35 0.06 -0.78
CA LYS A 9 14.60 0.91 0.16
C LYS A 9 15.46 1.43 1.30
N VAL A 10 16.36 0.61 1.83
CA VAL A 10 17.34 1.07 2.82
C VAL A 10 18.26 2.11 2.19
N GLY A 11 18.70 1.91 0.95
CA GLY A 11 19.45 2.91 0.18
C GLY A 11 18.70 4.24 0.05
N ASP A 12 17.43 4.21 -0.36
CA ASP A 12 16.60 5.41 -0.54
C ASP A 12 16.38 6.18 0.77
N VAL A 13 16.18 5.47 1.89
CA VAL A 13 16.04 6.07 3.21
C VAL A 13 17.34 6.75 3.65
N LEU A 14 18.47 6.07 3.47
CA LEU A 14 19.80 6.61 3.80
C LEU A 14 20.14 7.83 2.94
N LEU A 15 19.81 7.80 1.65
CA LEU A 15 20.05 8.93 0.76
C LEU A 15 19.24 10.16 1.17
N ARG A 16 17.97 9.98 1.57
CA ARG A 16 17.12 11.06 2.11
C ARG A 16 17.59 11.57 3.47
N ALA A 17 18.29 10.75 4.23
CA ALA A 17 18.95 11.14 5.47
C ALA A 17 20.34 11.79 5.24
N ASP A 18 20.68 12.13 3.99
CA ASP A 18 21.98 12.67 3.58
C ASP A 18 23.18 11.73 3.85
N GLN A 19 22.90 10.43 4.00
CA GLN A 19 23.88 9.37 4.24
C GLN A 19 24.29 8.70 2.93
N ALA A 20 24.76 9.50 1.96
CA ALA A 20 25.01 9.06 0.58
C ALA A 20 25.96 7.85 0.47
N ALA A 21 27.00 7.77 1.31
CA ALA A 21 27.94 6.64 1.29
C ALA A 21 27.28 5.31 1.72
N GLN A 22 26.41 5.36 2.73
CA GLN A 22 25.70 4.18 3.21
C GLN A 22 24.58 3.78 2.23
N ALA A 23 23.93 4.78 1.61
CA ALA A 23 22.97 4.55 0.55
C ALA A 23 23.61 3.82 -0.64
N LEU A 24 24.75 4.32 -1.13
CA LEU A 24 25.53 3.72 -2.20
C LEU A 24 25.90 2.26 -1.89
N ALA A 25 26.47 2.00 -0.71
CA ALA A 25 26.83 0.64 -0.29
C ALA A 25 25.61 -0.32 -0.30
N THR A 26 24.43 0.20 0.00
CA THR A 26 23.20 -0.60 0.01
C THR A 26 22.69 -0.87 -1.42
N TYR A 27 22.79 0.11 -2.32
CA TYR A 27 22.48 -0.08 -3.74
C TYR A 27 23.46 -1.06 -4.41
N GLU A 28 24.76 -0.94 -4.12
CA GLU A 28 25.80 -1.86 -4.61
C GLU A 28 25.52 -3.30 -4.17
N LYS A 29 25.12 -3.49 -2.89
CA LYS A 29 24.73 -4.81 -2.39
C LYS A 29 23.51 -5.36 -3.13
N SER A 30 22.55 -4.51 -3.49
CA SER A 30 21.36 -4.92 -4.24
C SER A 30 21.71 -5.30 -5.69
N LEU A 31 22.60 -4.54 -6.33
CA LEU A 31 23.11 -4.85 -7.67
C LEU A 31 23.89 -6.16 -7.66
N ALA A 32 24.82 -6.34 -6.72
CA ALA A 32 25.59 -7.56 -6.55
C ALA A 32 24.69 -8.79 -6.31
N THR A 33 23.57 -8.62 -5.60
CA THR A 33 22.58 -9.71 -5.42
C THR A 33 21.94 -10.10 -6.76
N ARG A 34 21.55 -9.12 -7.59
CA ARG A 34 20.98 -9.39 -8.91
C ARG A 34 21.99 -10.04 -9.84
N GLU A 35 23.23 -9.54 -9.87
CA GLU A 35 24.32 -10.11 -10.67
C GLU A 35 24.61 -11.56 -10.30
N ARG A 36 24.62 -11.88 -9.00
CA ARG A 36 24.77 -13.27 -8.52
C ARG A 36 23.62 -14.18 -8.98
N ILE A 37 22.38 -13.72 -8.89
CA ILE A 37 21.23 -14.50 -9.37
C ILE A 37 21.37 -14.77 -10.88
N VAL A 38 21.78 -13.79 -11.67
CA VAL A 38 22.02 -13.97 -13.11
C VAL A 38 23.15 -14.98 -13.35
N ALA A 39 24.26 -14.89 -12.61
CA ALA A 39 25.36 -15.85 -12.71
C ALA A 39 24.95 -17.28 -12.32
N ASP A 40 24.15 -17.44 -11.26
CA ASP A 40 23.64 -18.74 -10.83
C ASP A 40 22.69 -19.35 -11.87
N LEU A 41 21.88 -18.52 -12.55
CA LEU A 41 21.01 -18.97 -13.65
C LEU A 41 21.83 -19.39 -14.88
N ASP A 42 22.89 -18.66 -15.21
CA ASP A 42 23.80 -18.99 -16.32
C ASP A 42 24.55 -20.30 -16.05
N ALA A 43 25.09 -20.47 -14.84
CA ALA A 43 25.78 -21.69 -14.44
C ALA A 43 24.89 -22.94 -14.49
N GLN A 44 23.58 -22.78 -14.32
CA GLN A 44 22.58 -23.86 -14.43
C GLN A 44 22.07 -24.07 -15.88
N GLY A 45 22.53 -23.28 -16.85
CA GLY A 45 22.03 -23.32 -18.23
C GLY A 45 20.58 -22.85 -18.37
N LEU A 46 20.07 -22.09 -17.39
CA LEU A 46 18.70 -21.55 -17.36
C LEU A 46 18.61 -20.13 -17.96
N LEU A 47 19.75 -19.48 -18.19
CA LEU A 47 19.82 -18.14 -18.78
C LEU A 47 19.78 -18.22 -20.31
N VAL A 48 18.71 -17.69 -20.90
CA VAL A 48 18.52 -17.71 -22.37
C VAL A 48 19.16 -16.49 -23.05
N LYS A 49 18.98 -15.29 -22.48
CA LYS A 49 19.42 -14.03 -23.08
C LYS A 49 19.51 -12.93 -22.02
N ILE A 50 20.47 -12.02 -22.21
CA ILE A 50 20.52 -10.71 -21.53
C ILE A 50 20.36 -9.63 -22.59
N GLU A 51 19.42 -8.70 -22.39
CA GLU A 51 19.27 -7.54 -23.26
C GLU A 51 18.83 -6.29 -22.49
N PRO A 52 19.18 -5.09 -22.96
CA PRO A 52 18.65 -3.85 -22.41
C PRO A 52 17.14 -3.79 -22.59
N HIS A 53 16.42 -3.43 -21.52
CA HIS A 53 14.96 -3.29 -21.56
C HIS A 53 14.52 -2.06 -20.78
N THR A 54 13.68 -1.23 -21.40
CA THR A 54 13.09 -0.05 -20.75
C THR A 54 11.87 -0.49 -19.95
N LEU A 55 11.97 -0.40 -18.62
CA LEU A 55 10.88 -0.75 -17.71
C LEU A 55 10.03 0.47 -17.36
N ASN A 56 8.71 0.29 -17.32
CA ASN A 56 7.79 1.26 -16.72
C ASN A 56 7.59 0.91 -15.23
N ILE A 57 8.40 1.51 -14.37
CA ILE A 57 8.44 1.19 -12.94
C ILE A 57 7.52 2.13 -12.16
N GLY A 58 6.71 1.57 -11.26
CA GLY A 58 5.88 2.36 -10.35
C GLY A 58 6.74 3.09 -9.31
N LEU A 59 6.57 4.41 -9.20
CA LEU A 59 7.26 5.25 -8.23
C LEU A 59 6.29 5.82 -7.21
N CYS A 60 6.77 5.99 -5.98
CA CYS A 60 6.03 6.67 -4.93
C CYS A 60 5.88 8.16 -5.30
N GLN A 61 4.64 8.64 -5.46
CA GLN A 61 4.35 10.02 -5.85
C GLN A 61 5.04 11.08 -4.97
N ARG A 62 5.16 10.83 -3.66
CA ARG A 62 5.75 11.80 -2.72
C ARG A 62 7.28 11.76 -2.68
N SER A 63 7.85 10.57 -2.86
CA SER A 63 9.24 10.32 -2.46
C SER A 63 10.15 9.91 -3.63
N GLY A 64 9.56 9.52 -4.77
CA GLY A 64 10.27 9.05 -5.95
C GLY A 64 10.86 7.64 -5.84
N ALA A 65 10.79 7.00 -4.66
CA ALA A 65 11.28 5.63 -4.48
C ALA A 65 10.47 4.63 -5.32
N VAL A 66 11.12 3.53 -5.73
CA VAL A 66 10.46 2.42 -6.43
C VAL A 66 9.46 1.74 -5.49
N VAL A 67 8.22 1.58 -5.96
CA VAL A 67 7.17 0.85 -5.24
C VAL A 67 7.39 -0.65 -5.45
N GLU A 68 7.46 -1.39 -4.34
CA GLU A 68 7.51 -2.85 -4.36
C GLU A 68 6.20 -3.40 -3.81
N PRO A 69 5.51 -4.28 -4.55
CA PRO A 69 4.33 -4.95 -4.05
C PRO A 69 4.73 -5.98 -2.99
N MET A 70 4.00 -5.97 -1.87
CA MET A 70 4.17 -6.92 -0.78
C MET A 70 2.78 -7.30 -0.25
N LEU A 71 2.60 -8.58 0.08
CA LEU A 71 1.38 -9.03 0.74
C LEU A 71 1.44 -8.65 2.21
N SER A 72 0.45 -7.89 2.67
CA SER A 72 0.26 -7.55 4.08
C SER A 72 -1.24 -7.51 4.40
N PRO A 73 -1.67 -7.97 5.58
CA PRO A 73 -3.00 -7.65 6.10
C PRO A 73 -3.15 -6.12 6.16
N GLN A 74 -4.26 -5.60 5.62
CA GLN A 74 -4.58 -4.18 5.54
C GLN A 74 -6.10 -4.00 5.62
N TRP A 75 -6.53 -2.78 5.94
CA TRP A 75 -7.94 -2.39 5.97
C TRP A 75 -8.41 -1.90 4.61
N TYR A 76 -9.52 -2.46 4.13
CA TYR A 76 -10.10 -2.13 2.84
C TYR A 76 -11.56 -1.71 2.97
N VAL A 77 -11.97 -0.78 2.11
CA VAL A 77 -13.37 -0.48 1.85
C VAL A 77 -13.80 -1.23 0.59
N LYS A 78 -14.94 -1.93 0.66
CA LYS A 78 -15.58 -2.49 -0.53
C LYS A 78 -16.21 -1.36 -1.34
N VAL A 79 -15.57 -0.96 -2.45
CA VAL A 79 -15.91 0.30 -3.13
C VAL A 79 -17.03 0.12 -4.16
N GLU A 80 -17.15 -1.04 -4.77
CA GLU A 80 -18.19 -1.35 -5.78
C GLU A 80 -19.61 -0.84 -5.40
N PRO A 81 -20.17 -1.14 -4.21
CA PRO A 81 -21.51 -0.65 -3.84
C PRO A 81 -21.59 0.87 -3.64
N LEU A 82 -20.46 1.54 -3.39
CA LEU A 82 -20.38 3.00 -3.28
C LEU A 82 -20.24 3.65 -4.66
N ALA A 83 -19.57 2.97 -5.59
CA ALA A 83 -19.31 3.46 -6.93
C ALA A 83 -20.58 3.56 -7.78
N VAL A 84 -21.47 2.56 -7.66
CA VAL A 84 -22.74 2.49 -8.41
C VAL A 84 -23.62 3.74 -8.22
N PRO A 85 -24.01 4.15 -6.98
CA PRO A 85 -24.85 5.33 -6.80
C PRO A 85 -24.17 6.65 -7.19
N ALA A 86 -22.84 6.73 -7.07
CA ALA A 86 -22.06 7.89 -7.49
C ALA A 86 -22.04 8.02 -9.02
N ALA A 87 -21.81 6.93 -9.75
CA ALA A 87 -21.90 6.90 -11.21
C ALA A 87 -23.32 7.26 -11.68
N GLU A 88 -24.35 6.73 -11.02
CA GLU A 88 -25.75 7.00 -11.36
C GLU A 88 -26.13 8.47 -11.14
N ALA A 89 -25.57 9.16 -10.14
CA ALA A 89 -25.79 10.59 -9.96
C ALA A 89 -25.32 11.43 -11.15
N VAL A 90 -24.22 11.02 -11.81
CA VAL A 90 -23.73 11.67 -13.02
C VAL A 90 -24.58 11.27 -14.23
N ARG A 91 -24.89 9.98 -14.40
CA ARG A 91 -25.73 9.48 -15.51
C ARG A 91 -27.13 10.12 -15.51
N SER A 92 -27.73 10.30 -14.34
CA SER A 92 -29.04 10.91 -14.18
C SER A 92 -29.02 12.44 -14.26
N GLY A 93 -27.85 13.07 -14.42
CA GLY A 93 -27.68 14.53 -14.46
C GLY A 93 -27.89 15.25 -13.12
N ARG A 94 -28.02 14.53 -12.00
CA ARG A 94 -28.06 15.13 -10.64
C ARG A 94 -26.73 15.78 -10.29
N THR A 95 -25.64 15.23 -10.81
CA THR A 95 -24.30 15.81 -10.79
C THR A 95 -23.85 16.02 -12.22
N LYS A 96 -23.30 17.20 -12.55
CA LYS A 96 -22.78 17.51 -13.88
C LYS A 96 -21.28 17.72 -13.81
N ILE A 97 -20.53 17.02 -14.65
CA ILE A 97 -19.07 17.20 -14.75
C ILE A 97 -18.79 18.19 -15.88
N VAL A 98 -18.02 19.24 -15.57
CA VAL A 98 -17.66 20.28 -16.54
C VAL A 98 -16.14 20.37 -16.65
N PRO A 99 -15.55 20.26 -17.85
CA PRO A 99 -16.19 19.95 -19.14
C PRO A 99 -16.77 18.52 -19.24
N ALA A 100 -17.84 18.34 -20.04
CA ALA A 100 -18.53 17.06 -20.22
C ALA A 100 -17.63 15.94 -20.78
N THR A 101 -16.52 16.29 -21.45
CA THR A 101 -15.53 15.32 -21.94
C THR A 101 -14.90 14.47 -20.82
N TRP A 102 -14.90 14.96 -19.58
CA TRP A 102 -14.39 14.23 -18.42
C TRP A 102 -15.32 13.13 -17.92
N GLU A 103 -16.59 13.11 -18.31
CA GLU A 103 -17.53 12.06 -17.90
C GLU A 103 -17.05 10.68 -18.35
N ARG A 104 -16.45 10.58 -19.55
CA ARG A 104 -15.88 9.32 -20.04
C ARG A 104 -14.78 8.80 -19.13
N THR A 105 -13.86 9.68 -18.70
CA THR A 105 -12.78 9.31 -17.78
C THR A 105 -13.33 8.90 -16.41
N TYR A 106 -14.32 9.64 -15.92
CA TYR A 106 -15.00 9.34 -14.67
C TYR A 106 -15.66 7.97 -14.70
N PHE A 107 -16.50 7.68 -15.71
CA PHE A 107 -17.17 6.37 -15.81
C PHE A 107 -16.15 5.23 -15.98
N HIS A 108 -15.12 5.42 -16.79
CA HIS A 108 -14.05 4.42 -16.90
C HIS A 108 -13.41 4.11 -15.53
N TRP A 109 -13.20 5.12 -14.69
CA TRP A 109 -12.67 4.91 -13.34
C TRP A 109 -13.68 4.21 -12.43
N MET A 110 -14.92 4.69 -12.38
CA MET A 110 -15.98 4.15 -11.53
C MET A 110 -16.34 2.70 -11.87
N ASP A 111 -16.37 2.35 -13.16
CA ASP A 111 -16.74 1.01 -13.63
C ASP A 111 -15.61 -0.03 -13.42
N ASN A 112 -14.36 0.41 -13.22
CA ASN A 112 -13.19 -0.46 -13.02
C ASN A 112 -12.53 -0.30 -11.64
N ILE A 113 -13.19 0.40 -10.72
CA ILE A 113 -12.63 0.70 -9.41
C ILE A 113 -12.42 -0.57 -8.59
N ARG A 114 -11.31 -0.62 -7.87
CA ARG A 114 -10.99 -1.72 -6.95
C ARG A 114 -11.19 -1.28 -5.52
N ASP A 115 -11.32 -2.25 -4.62
CA ASP A 115 -11.40 -2.01 -3.20
C ASP A 115 -10.22 -1.17 -2.71
N TRP A 116 -10.55 -0.16 -1.91
CA TRP A 116 -9.61 0.88 -1.53
C TRP A 116 -8.94 0.50 -0.22
N CYS A 117 -7.62 0.33 -0.26
CA CYS A 117 -6.80 0.20 0.94
C CYS A 117 -6.78 1.54 1.69
N ILE A 118 -7.41 1.58 2.86
CA ILE A 118 -7.55 2.78 3.69
C ILE A 118 -6.56 2.85 4.85
N SER A 119 -5.84 1.78 5.16
CA SER A 119 -4.81 1.78 6.21
C SER A 119 -3.46 2.25 5.70
N ARG A 120 -2.71 2.95 6.55
CA ARG A 120 -1.37 3.46 6.28
C ARG A 120 -0.47 3.24 7.50
N GLN A 121 0.73 2.71 7.28
CA GLN A 121 1.77 2.57 8.31
C GLN A 121 2.54 3.90 8.45
N LEU A 122 1.83 4.95 8.82
CA LEU A 122 2.36 6.30 9.00
C LEU A 122 2.13 6.75 10.44
N TRP A 123 2.95 7.70 10.90
CA TRP A 123 2.85 8.27 12.24
C TRP A 123 1.77 9.36 12.35
N TRP A 124 1.38 9.97 11.22
CA TRP A 124 0.45 11.08 11.18
C TRP A 124 -0.81 10.72 10.41
N GLY A 125 -1.95 10.78 11.10
CA GLY A 125 -3.29 10.52 10.56
C GLY A 125 -4.26 10.16 11.67
N HIS A 126 -5.53 9.96 11.32
CA HIS A 126 -6.52 9.45 12.28
C HIS A 126 -6.25 7.96 12.52
N GLN A 127 -5.96 7.58 13.76
CA GLN A 127 -5.74 6.18 14.12
C GLN A 127 -7.01 5.36 13.84
N ILE A 128 -6.86 4.16 13.28
CA ILE A 128 -8.00 3.30 12.95
C ILE A 128 -8.71 2.89 14.25
N PRO A 129 -10.04 3.05 14.35
CA PRO A 129 -10.80 2.72 15.55
C PRO A 129 -11.15 1.21 15.57
N ALA A 130 -10.10 0.38 15.54
CA ALA A 130 -10.19 -1.07 15.62
C ALA A 130 -9.24 -1.57 16.71
N TRP A 131 -9.72 -2.50 17.53
CA TRP A 131 -8.98 -3.08 18.65
C TRP A 131 -8.87 -4.59 18.51
N HIS A 132 -7.65 -5.10 18.58
CA HIS A 132 -7.32 -6.52 18.53
C HIS A 132 -7.32 -7.10 19.94
N CYS A 133 -7.99 -8.23 20.15
CA CYS A 133 -8.01 -8.91 21.44
C CYS A 133 -6.94 -10.00 21.52
N ASP A 134 -6.08 -9.93 22.54
CA ASP A 134 -4.98 -10.90 22.73
C ASP A 134 -5.47 -12.29 23.17
N ASP A 135 -6.66 -12.38 23.78
CA ASP A 135 -7.18 -13.64 24.33
C ASP A 135 -7.95 -14.48 23.29
N CYS A 136 -8.71 -13.84 22.39
CA CYS A 136 -9.54 -14.54 21.40
C CYS A 136 -9.18 -14.24 19.94
N GLY A 137 -8.27 -13.30 19.69
CA GLY A 137 -7.82 -12.92 18.35
C GLY A 137 -8.87 -12.18 17.50
N GLN A 138 -10.04 -11.87 18.05
CA GLN A 138 -11.09 -11.14 17.34
C GLN A 138 -10.83 -9.63 17.37
N VAL A 139 -11.39 -8.94 16.37
CA VAL A 139 -11.32 -7.49 16.26
C VAL A 139 -12.63 -6.86 16.71
N THR A 140 -12.54 -5.82 17.53
CA THR A 140 -13.64 -4.97 17.97
C THR A 140 -13.52 -3.62 17.27
N VAL A 141 -14.59 -3.12 16.65
CA VAL A 141 -14.61 -1.80 15.98
C VAL A 141 -15.71 -0.98 16.62
N GLN A 142 -15.37 0.22 17.11
CA GLN A 142 -16.28 1.10 17.86
C GLN A 142 -15.99 2.56 17.56
N ARG A 143 -16.94 3.45 17.87
CA ARG A 143 -16.74 4.91 17.73
C ARG A 143 -16.01 5.52 18.92
N GLU A 144 -16.17 4.92 20.08
CA GLU A 144 -15.52 5.27 21.33
C GLU A 144 -14.45 4.24 21.64
N ASP A 145 -13.48 4.59 22.48
CA ASP A 145 -12.36 3.71 22.81
C ASP A 145 -12.86 2.43 23.50
N ALA A 146 -12.58 1.29 22.88
CA ALA A 146 -12.98 0.01 23.43
C ALA A 146 -12.17 -0.33 24.69
N THR A 147 -12.86 -0.58 25.80
CA THR A 147 -12.26 -1.02 27.08
C THR A 147 -12.30 -2.53 27.26
N ALA A 148 -13.09 -3.23 26.45
CA ALA A 148 -13.20 -4.69 26.44
C ALA A 148 -13.55 -5.21 25.04
N CYS A 149 -13.16 -6.46 24.78
CA CYS A 149 -13.49 -7.17 23.55
C CYS A 149 -15.00 -7.40 23.45
N ALA A 150 -15.61 -7.03 22.32
CA ALA A 150 -17.04 -7.23 22.06
C ALA A 150 -17.45 -8.71 21.92
N HIS A 151 -16.48 -9.62 21.79
CA HIS A 151 -16.72 -11.04 21.52
C HIS A 151 -16.55 -11.93 22.76
N CYS A 152 -15.56 -11.66 23.61
CA CYS A 152 -15.26 -12.47 24.81
C CYS A 152 -15.29 -11.69 26.13
N GLY A 153 -15.44 -10.36 26.10
CA GLY A 153 -15.47 -9.52 27.30
C GLY A 153 -14.11 -9.27 27.96
N SER A 154 -13.01 -9.77 27.39
CA SER A 154 -11.66 -9.52 27.92
C SER A 154 -11.27 -8.04 27.84
N ALA A 155 -10.56 -7.54 28.85
CA ALA A 155 -9.95 -6.22 28.86
C ALA A 155 -8.61 -6.16 28.09
N SER A 156 -8.08 -7.30 27.64
CA SER A 156 -6.83 -7.42 26.87
C SER A 156 -7.08 -7.03 25.40
N VAL A 157 -7.31 -5.74 25.16
CA VAL A 157 -7.53 -5.16 23.83
C VAL A 157 -6.49 -4.09 23.52
N ALA A 158 -5.94 -4.12 22.31
CA ALA A 158 -4.97 -3.14 21.83
C ALA A 158 -5.44 -2.52 20.51
N GLN A 159 -5.42 -1.18 20.43
CA GLN A 159 -5.81 -0.47 19.21
C GLN A 159 -4.82 -0.72 18.08
N ASP A 160 -5.33 -0.81 16.86
CA ASP A 160 -4.52 -0.88 15.64
C ASP A 160 -3.61 0.36 15.53
N GLN A 161 -2.35 0.14 15.17
CA GLN A 161 -1.35 1.21 15.07
C GLN A 161 -1.40 1.94 13.72
N ASP A 162 -2.12 1.38 12.74
CA ASP A 162 -2.28 2.01 11.44
C ASP A 162 -3.16 3.28 11.56
N VAL A 163 -2.89 4.24 10.66
CA VAL A 163 -3.71 5.43 10.47
C VAL A 163 -4.50 5.35 9.17
N LEU A 164 -5.61 6.07 9.11
CA LEU A 164 -6.42 6.20 7.91
C LEU A 164 -5.69 7.00 6.82
N ASP A 165 -5.94 6.63 5.57
CA ASP A 165 -5.50 7.37 4.40
C ASP A 165 -6.01 8.81 4.46
N THR A 166 -5.17 9.78 4.06
CA THR A 166 -5.54 11.20 4.09
C THR A 166 -6.74 11.51 3.19
N TRP A 167 -6.99 10.70 2.16
CA TRP A 167 -8.16 10.85 1.29
C TRP A 167 -9.46 10.32 1.92
N PHE A 168 -9.37 9.62 3.05
CA PHE A 168 -10.52 9.04 3.76
C PHE A 168 -11.17 10.01 4.76
N SER A 169 -10.40 10.96 5.28
CA SER A 169 -10.88 12.02 6.17
C SER A 169 -11.66 13.09 5.41
#